data_AF-A0A6L6PC30-F1
#
_entry.id   AF-A0A6L6PC30-F1
#
_cell.length_a   1.000
_cell.length_b   1.000
_cell.length_c   1.000
_cell.angle_alpha   90.00
_cell.angle_beta   90.00
_cell.angle_gamma   90.00
#
_symmetry.space_group_name_H-M   'P 1'
#
loop_
_entity.id
_entity.type
_entity.pdbx_description
1 polymer ?
#
loop_
_entity_poly.entity_id
_entity_poly.type
_entity_poly.pdbx_seq_one_letter_code
_entity_poly.pdbx_strand_id
1 'polypeptide(L)' 'MLFQQRHDTECSAVVERGITVQSSFNTVCAIEYLKSHNVDPKVIERVLLRPDQRRKAPH' A
#
# COMPACT_ATOMS: atom_id res chain seq x y z
N MET A 1 -24.29 6.42 -2.07
CA MET A 1 -23.21 5.41 -2.01
C MET A 1 -21.92 6.06 -1.49
N LEU A 2 -21.81 6.30 -0.18
CA LEU A 2 -20.67 7.02 0.44
C LEU A 2 -19.64 6.11 1.13
N PHE A 3 -19.92 4.80 1.24
CA PHE A 3 -19.05 3.85 1.93
C PHE A 3 -17.84 3.39 1.12
N GLN A 4 -17.87 3.54 -0.21
CA GLN A 4 -16.77 3.13 -1.09
C GLN A 4 -15.56 4.06 -0.98
N GLN A 5 -15.78 5.36 -0.72
CA GLN A 5 -14.74 6.38 -0.81
C GLN A 5 -13.79 6.36 0.40
N ARG A 6 -14.32 6.16 1.62
CA ARG A 6 -13.50 6.15 2.85
C ARG A 6 -12.58 4.93 2.93
N HIS A 7 -13.05 3.78 2.45
CA HIS A 7 -12.28 2.55 2.43
C HIS A 7 -11.09 2.65 1.45
N ASP A 8 -11.29 3.31 0.31
CA ASP A 8 -10.21 3.56 -0.66
C ASP A 8 -9.14 4.51 -0.08
N THR A 9 -9.55 5.54 0.67
CA THR A 9 -8.60 6.47 1.33
C THR A 9 -7.78 5.79 2.42
N GLU A 10 -8.39 4.98 3.28
CA GLU A 10 -7.68 4.24 4.33
C GLU A 10 -6.71 3.21 3.75
N CYS A 11 -7.15 2.45 2.73
CA CYS A 11 -6.27 1.54 2.00
C CYS A 11 -5.10 2.28 1.33
N SER A 12 -5.34 3.46 0.76
CA SER A 12 -4.29 4.27 0.14
C SER A 12 -3.26 4.76 1.15
N ALA A 13 -3.68 5.22 2.33
CA ALA A 13 -2.78 5.69 3.38
C ALA A 13 -1.88 4.56 3.93
N VAL A 14 -2.44 3.37 4.11
CA VAL A 14 -1.68 2.17 4.49
C VAL A 14 -0.64 1.81 3.43
N VAL A 15 -1.02 1.85 2.15
CA VAL A 15 -0.11 1.56 1.03
C VAL A 15 1.03 2.57 0.94
N GLU A 16 0.73 3.87 1.01
CA GLU A 16 1.72 4.97 1.05
C GLU A 16 2.71 4.80 2.21
N ARG A 17 2.18 4.44 3.39
CA ARG A 17 3.02 4.18 4.56
C ARG A 17 3.89 2.95 4.37
N GLY A 18 3.39 1.87 3.78
CA GLY A 18 4.18 0.68 3.44
C GLY A 18 5.31 0.97 2.46
N ILE A 19 5.08 1.83 1.47
CA ILE A 19 6.13 2.30 0.54
C ILE A 19 7.21 3.08 1.29
N THR A 20 6.79 3.96 2.21
CA THR A 20 7.73 4.72 3.05
C THR A 20 8.56 3.77 3.93
N VAL A 21 7.93 2.79 4.57
CA VAL A 21 8.62 1.77 5.38
C VAL A 21 9.64 0.99 4.55
N GLN A 22 9.30 0.64 3.30
CA GLN A 22 10.24 -0.02 2.39
C GLN A 22 11.47 0.83 2.12
N SER A 23 11.27 2.12 1.85
CA SER A 23 12.35 3.07 1.54
C SER A 23 13.20 3.42 2.77
N SER A 24 12.63 3.43 3.97
CA SER A 24 13.34 3.78 5.21
C SER A 24 14.04 2.59 5.87
N PHE A 25 13.53 1.37 5.68
CA PHE A 25 14.06 0.15 6.31
C PHE A 25 14.45 -0.89 5.27
N ASN A 26 13.52 -1.77 4.90
CA ASN A 26 13.70 -2.78 3.88
C ASN A 26 12.34 -3.35 3.44
N THR A 27 12.34 -4.15 2.37
CA THR A 27 11.15 -4.79 1.82
C THR A 27 10.45 -5.73 2.82
N VAL A 28 11.20 -6.45 3.66
CA VAL A 28 10.60 -7.38 4.65
C VAL A 28 9.78 -6.60 5.70
N CYS A 29 10.32 -5.50 6.22
CA CYS A 29 9.59 -4.62 7.14
C CYS A 29 8.30 -4.06 6.51
N ALA A 30 8.36 -3.68 5.23
CA ALA A 30 7.18 -3.19 4.51
C ALA A 30 6.13 -4.29 4.30
N ILE A 31 6.55 -5.52 4.01
CA ILE A 31 5.65 -6.68 3.88
C ILE A 31 4.93 -6.92 5.21
N GLU A 32 5.66 -6.97 6.32
CA GLU A 32 5.06 -7.22 7.64
C GLU A 32 4.13 -6.09 8.08
N TYR A 33 4.48 -4.84 7.78
CA TYR A 33 3.59 -3.69 7.99
C TYR A 33 2.28 -3.83 7.19
N LEU A 34 2.35 -4.12 5.90
CA LEU A 34 1.14 -4.23 5.08
C LEU A 34 0.27 -5.43 5.49
N LYS A 35 0.89 -6.56 5.88
CA LYS A 35 0.18 -7.72 6.43
C LYS A 35 -0.54 -7.40 7.73
N SER A 36 0.10 -6.67 8.66
CA SER A 36 -0.54 -6.31 9.94
C SER A 36 -1.75 -5.39 9.75
N HIS A 37 -1.82 -4.69 8.63
CA HIS A 37 -2.96 -3.89 8.19
C HIS A 37 -3.95 -4.63 7.27
N ASN A 38 -3.90 -5.98 7.21
CA ASN A 38 -4.79 -6.84 6.42
C ASN A 38 -4.79 -6.55 4.90
N VAL A 39 -3.68 -6.04 4.35
CA VAL A 39 -3.54 -5.83 2.91
C VAL A 39 -3.36 -7.17 2.20
N ASP A 40 -4.11 -7.39 1.14
CA ASP A 40 -4.03 -8.62 0.34
C ASP A 40 -2.61 -8.84 -0.22
N PRO A 41 -2.05 -10.06 -0.12
CA PRO A 41 -0.70 -10.36 -0.59
C PRO A 41 -0.42 -9.98 -2.05
N LYS A 42 -1.41 -10.07 -2.95
CA LYS A 42 -1.26 -9.65 -4.36
C LYS A 42 -1.15 -8.14 -4.47
N VAL A 43 -1.83 -7.40 -3.60
CA VAL A 43 -1.69 -5.94 -3.50
C VAL A 43 -0.32 -5.58 -2.95
N ILE A 44 0.18 -6.30 -1.93
CA ILE A 44 1.53 -6.13 -1.39
C ILE A 44 2.59 -6.34 -2.48
N GLU A 45 2.51 -7.46 -3.22
CA GLU A 45 3.43 -7.75 -4.34
C GLU A 45 3.41 -6.61 -5.36
N ARG A 46 2.22 -6.19 -5.81
CA ARG A 46 2.08 -5.10 -6.77
C ARG A 46 2.67 -3.80 -6.25
N VAL A 47 2.37 -3.44 -5.00
CA VAL A 47 2.84 -2.19 -4.40
C VAL A 47 4.36 -2.21 -4.25
N LEU A 48 4.96 -3.26 -3.70
CA LEU A 48 6.39 -3.26 -3.36
C LEU A 48 7.31 -3.66 -4.51
N LEU A 49 6.84 -4.49 -5.44
CA LEU A 49 7.66 -5.05 -6.53
C LEU A 49 7.31 -4.49 -7.92
N ARG A 50 6.16 -3.82 -8.07
CA ARG A 50 5.71 -3.25 -9.35
C ARG A 50 5.37 -1.76 -9.19
N PRO A 51 6.36 -0.91 -8.89
CA PRO A 51 6.13 0.52 -8.68
C PRO A 51 5.41 1.19 -9.86
N ASP A 52 5.66 0.75 -11.10
CA ASP A 52 4.98 1.25 -12.31
C ASP A 52 3.47 0.99 -12.36
N GLN A 53 2.98 0.04 -11.54
CA GLN A 53 1.56 -0.32 -11.43
C GLN A 53 0.87 0.32 -10.23
N ARG A 54 1.60 1.13 -9.43
CA ARG A 54 0.98 1.94 -8.38
C ARG A 54 0.04 2.94 -9.08
N ARG A 55 -1.18 3.12 -8.54
CA ARG A 55 -2.11 4.14 -9.08
C ARG A 55 -1.35 5.46 -9.12
N LYS A 56 -1.16 6.03 -10.31
CA LYS A 56 -0.69 7.42 -10.43
C LYS A 56 -1.77 8.28 -9.79
N ALA A 57 -1.45 8.96 -8.70
CA ALA A 57 -2.33 10.00 -8.20
C ALA A 57 -2.55 10.99 -9.36
N PRO A 58 -3.81 11.29 -9.73
CA PRO A 58 -4.06 12.38 -10.66
C PRO A 58 -3.46 13.64 -10.02
N HIS A 59 -2.56 14.29 -10.75
CA HIS A 59 -1.95 15.56 -10.35
C HIS A 59 -3.01 16.65 -10.29
#